data_AF-A0A7X7H8M5-F1
#
_entry.id   AF-A0A7X7H8M5-F1
#
_cell.length_a   1.000
_cell.length_b   1.000
_cell.length_c   1.000
_cell.angle_alpha   90.00
_cell.angle_beta   90.00
_cell.angle_gamma   90.00
#
_symmetry.space_group_name_H-M   'P 1'
#
loop_
_entity.id
_entity.type
_entity.pdbx_description
1 polymer ?
#
loop_
_entity_poly.entity_id
_entity_poly.type
_entity_poly.pdbx_seq_one_letter_code
_entity_poly.pdbx_strand_id
1 'polypeptide(L)' 'KLAHYLTQFSVVKKVELLPYHVMGVSKYEEMGMEYALKDTEALSSELLAVAETIFSEKGLPLRI' A
#
# COMPACT_ATOMS: atom_id res chain seq x y z
N LYS A 1 -12.49 5.69 -1.60
CA LYS A 1 -12.55 6.94 -0.79
C LYS A 1 -11.26 7.76 -0.90
N LEU A 2 -10.07 7.18 -0.66
CA LEU A 2 -8.78 7.89 -0.79
C LEU A 2 -8.50 8.44 -2.20
N ALA A 3 -8.62 7.62 -3.25
CA ALA A 3 -8.36 8.08 -4.62
C ALA A 3 -9.18 9.33 -4.99
N HIS A 4 -10.48 9.34 -4.66
CA HIS A 4 -11.34 10.50 -4.86
C HIS A 4 -10.94 11.70 -3.98
N TYR A 5 -10.54 11.47 -2.74
CA TYR A 5 -10.07 12.55 -1.87
C TYR A 5 -8.81 13.22 -2.44
N LEU A 6 -7.91 12.48 -3.09
CA LEU A 6 -6.69 13.04 -3.65
C LEU A 6 -6.92 13.96 -4.85
N THR A 7 -8.02 13.78 -5.60
CA THR A 7 -8.29 14.58 -6.81
C THR A 7 -8.55 16.06 -6.53
N GLN A 8 -8.83 16.45 -5.28
CA GLN A 8 -9.04 17.86 -4.93
C GLN A 8 -7.73 18.67 -4.83
N PHE A 9 -6.57 18.01 -4.78
CA PHE A 9 -5.28 18.66 -4.61
C PHE A 9 -4.54 18.78 -5.94
N SER A 10 -4.33 20.02 -6.40
CA SER A 10 -3.55 20.31 -7.62
C SER A 10 -2.04 20.10 -7.45
N VAL A 11 -1.56 19.93 -6.21
CA VAL A 11 -0.14 19.82 -5.86
C VAL A 11 0.39 18.39 -5.85
N VAL A 12 -0.49 17.37 -5.93
CA VAL A 12 -0.08 15.97 -5.91
C VAL A 12 0.49 15.58 -7.27
N LYS A 13 1.80 15.34 -7.32
CA LYS A 13 2.53 15.01 -8.55
C LYS A 13 2.76 13.51 -8.75
N LYS A 14 2.63 12.71 -7.70
CA LYS A 14 2.95 11.28 -7.72
C LYS A 14 2.16 10.53 -6.65
N VAL A 15 1.69 9.34 -6.99
CA VAL A 15 1.14 8.36 -6.06
C VAL A 15 1.86 7.02 -6.29
N GLU A 16 2.34 6.41 -5.20
CA GLU A 16 2.97 5.09 -5.19
C GLU A 16 2.20 4.19 -4.22
N LEU A 17 1.80 3.01 -4.69
CA LEU A 17 1.14 2.00 -3.87
C LEU A 17 2.20 1.04 -3.34
N LEU A 18 2.36 0.99 -2.02
CA LEU A 18 3.31 0.11 -1.37
C LEU A 18 2.57 -1.10 -0.79
N PRO A 19 2.71 -2.30 -1.39
CA PRO A 19 2.11 -3.50 -0.86
C PRO A 19 2.73 -3.85 0.49
N TYR A 20 1.92 -4.41 1.39
CA TYR A 20 2.43 -4.94 2.64
C TYR A 20 3.37 -6.14 2.38
N HIS A 21 4.46 -6.20 3.15
CA HIS A 21 5.45 -7.27 3.13
C HIS A 21 5.74 -7.75 4.55
N VAL A 22 5.97 -9.06 4.71
CA VAL A 22 6.29 -9.71 6.00
C VAL A 22 7.76 -9.51 6.41
N MET A 23 8.47 -8.58 5.77
CA MET A 23 9.87 -8.32 6.09
C MET A 23 9.99 -7.65 7.46
N GLY A 24 10.89 -8.16 8.30
CA GLY A 24 11.19 -7.57 9.61
C GLY A 24 10.53 -8.26 10.81
N VAL A 25 9.69 -9.28 10.61
CA VAL A 25 9.12 -10.09 11.70
C VAL A 25 10.21 -10.66 12.61
N SER A 26 11.29 -11.19 12.03
CA SER A 26 12.42 -11.76 12.77
C SER A 26 13.07 -10.77 13.75
N LYS A 27 13.06 -9.47 13.43
CA LYS A 27 13.62 -8.44 14.30
C LYS A 27 12.76 -8.21 15.55
N TYR A 28 11.44 -8.33 15.43
CA TYR A 28 10.54 -8.25 16.58
C TYR A 28 10.74 -9.47 17.50
N GLU A 29 10.92 -10.65 16.92
CA GLU A 29 11.23 -11.88 17.65
C GLU A 29 12.54 -11.74 18.43
N GLU A 30 13.60 -11.21 17.82
CA GLU A 30 14.89 -10.92 18.48
C GLU A 30 14.76 -9.92 19.65
N MET A 31 13.82 -8.97 19.54
CA MET A 31 13.57 -7.97 20.59
C MET A 31 12.61 -8.48 21.67
N GLY A 32 12.13 -9.72 21.58
CA GLY A 32 11.13 -10.28 22.51
C GLY A 32 9.77 -9.57 22.44
N MET A 33 9.46 -8.95 21.29
CA MET A 33 8.24 -8.18 21.06
C MET A 33 7.25 -8.99 20.21
N GLU A 34 5.96 -8.90 20.53
CA GLU A 34 4.92 -9.46 19.67
C GLU A 34 4.71 -8.57 18.44
N TYR A 35 4.75 -9.19 17.25
CA TYR A 35 4.43 -8.51 16.00
C TYR A 35 2.94 -8.69 15.66
N ALA A 36 2.19 -7.59 15.69
CA ALA A 36 0.73 -7.61 15.55
C ALA A 36 0.22 -8.13 14.19
N LEU A 37 1.04 -8.09 13.14
CA LEU A 37 0.69 -8.54 11.79
C LEU A 37 1.34 -9.87 11.42
N LYS A 38 1.77 -10.68 12.40
CA LYS A 38 2.50 -11.94 12.18
C LYS A 38 1.74 -12.95 11.30
N ASP A 39 0.43 -12.97 11.42
CA ASP A 39 -0.45 -13.89 10.67
C ASP A 39 -1.06 -13.25 9.42
N THR A 40 -0.65 -12.03 9.07
CA THR A 40 -1.14 -11.33 7.88
C THR A 40 -0.25 -11.64 6.69
N GLU A 41 -0.84 -12.14 5.61
CA GLU A 41 -0.14 -12.44 4.36
C GLU A 41 0.27 -11.16 3.62
N ALA A 42 1.30 -11.26 2.78
CA ALA A 42 1.66 -10.19 1.87
C ALA A 42 0.51 -9.90 0.88
N LEU A 43 0.41 -8.65 0.43
CA LEU A 43 -0.63 -8.28 -0.54
C LEU A 43 -0.40 -9.04 -1.86
N SER A 44 -1.45 -9.69 -2.38
CA SER A 44 -1.36 -10.37 -3.68
C SER A 44 -1.24 -9.37 -4.83
N SER A 45 -0.60 -9.80 -5.93
CA SER A 45 -0.46 -9.01 -7.16
C SER A 45 -1.82 -8.63 -7.77
N GLU A 46 -2.81 -9.52 -7.68
CA GLU A 46 -4.17 -9.29 -8.17
C GLU A 46 -4.86 -8.15 -7.42
N LEU A 47 -4.77 -8.15 -6.08
CA LEU A 47 -5.34 -7.09 -5.25
C LEU A 47 -4.60 -5.76 -5.47
N LEU A 48 -3.29 -5.81 -5.69
CA LEU A 48 -2.52 -4.62 -6.06
C LEU A 48 -3.02 -4.03 -7.39
N ALA A 49 -3.22 -4.84 -8.42
CA ALA A 49 -3.73 -4.39 -9.72
C ALA A 49 -5.14 -3.78 -9.62
N VAL A 50 -6.01 -4.31 -8.75
CA VAL A 50 -7.32 -3.71 -8.45
C VAL A 50 -7.14 -2.32 -7.82
N ALA A 51 -6.22 -2.17 -6.88
CA ALA A 51 -5.92 -0.87 -6.27
C ALA A 51 -5.36 0.12 -7.31
N GLU A 52 -4.44 -0.31 -8.18
CA GLU A 52 -3.90 0.52 -9.27
C GLU A 52 -5.00 1.00 -10.23
N THR A 53 -5.96 0.13 -10.54
CA THR A 53 -7.12 0.46 -11.37
C THR A 53 -7.97 1.55 -10.71
N ILE A 54 -8.29 1.43 -9.42
CA ILE A 54 -9.09 2.43 -8.68
C ILE A 54 -8.45 3.82 -8.72
N PHE A 55 -7.11 3.89 -8.62
CA PHE A 55 -6.41 5.17 -8.62
C PHE A 55 -6.23 5.73 -10.03
N SER A 56 -5.94 4.89 -11.01
CA SER A 56 -5.81 5.30 -12.42
C SER A 56 -7.13 5.80 -13.01
N GLU A 57 -8.26 5.18 -12.67
CA GLU A 57 -9.61 5.65 -13.05
C GLU A 57 -9.94 7.07 -12.55
N LYS A 58 -9.27 7.54 -11.49
CA LYS A 58 -9.42 8.90 -10.96
C LYS A 58 -8.44 9.90 -11.55
N GLY A 59 -7.64 9.50 -12.56
CA GLY A 59 -6.68 10.35 -13.24
C GLY A 59 -5.49 10.74 -12.36
N LEU A 60 -5.22 9.99 -11.30
CA LEU A 60 -4.08 10.25 -10.42
C LEU A 60 -2.76 9.82 -11.10
N PRO A 61 -1.66 10.56 -10.89
CA PRO A 61 -0.35 10.24 -11.47
C PRO A 61 0.28 9.03 -10.74
N LEU A 62 -0.21 7.84 -11.07
CA LEU A 62 0.33 6.59 -10.55
C LEU A 62 1.70 6.30 -11.19
N ARG A 63 2.65 5.83 -10.37
CA ARG A 63 3.88 5.24 -10.86
C ARG A 63 4.00 3.83 -10.30
N ILE A 64 4.23 2.88 -11.20
CA ILE A 64 4.54 1.48 -10.93
C ILE A 64 6.06 1.35 -10.84
#